data_AF-A0A7X7RLA2-F1
#
_entry.id   AF-A0A7X7RLA2-F1
#
_cell.length_a   1.000
_cell.length_b   1.000
_cell.length_c   1.000
_cell.angle_alpha   90.00
_cell.angle_beta   90.00
_cell.angle_gamma   90.00
#
_symmetry.space_group_name_H-M   'P 1'
#
loop_
_entity.id
_entity.type
_entity.pdbx_description
1 polymer ?
#
loop_
_entity_poly.entity_id
_entity_poly.type
_entity_poly.pdbx_seq_one_letter_code
_entity_poly.pdbx_strand_id
1 'polypeptide(L)'
;MPTFTLQQDRFLAETPTAVFLYLLQDGEIYAMNSFPHLQKLGFLLDADEIGTFHSHEFTEVILLVKGKLIHDINGARRSLESGSLVFVRPYDLHRLLPVSAERAVFASLVLAAPVVRDLMSYLCTPAIAHRFNNAPEAPCLHLPPDTARVLMLEMERVSNEQAVAPQNSALLARVLAARLFAGYLLPEDTGAVRDRPMPPRWLERLREQAESWDSLAHAPNRLHAVCPCHPSHLCKCFRRYYDETPTEFINRLRLRQAVRRLKDPEAKVAAIAAELGFDSLSHFHRLFKRRYGLTPAACRGGQGLSLWGSSLVGDLHESCHQRDQYRRS
;
A
#
# COMPACT_ATOMS: atom_id res chain seq x y z
N MET A 1 -1.81 25.30 9.23
CA MET A 1 -2.79 24.40 8.60
C MET A 1 -2.57 23.03 9.22
N PRO A 2 -3.55 22.41 9.90
CA PRO A 2 -3.36 21.07 10.44
C PRO A 2 -3.13 20.13 9.25
N THR A 3 -1.98 19.47 9.25
CA THR A 3 -1.55 18.55 8.20
C THR A 3 -2.55 17.41 8.04
N PHE A 4 -3.02 17.18 6.82
CA PHE A 4 -3.93 16.11 6.34
C PHE A 4 -3.77 14.74 7.03
N THR A 5 -2.56 14.38 7.45
CA THR A 5 -2.31 13.15 8.24
C THR A 5 -3.07 13.12 9.57
N LEU A 6 -3.17 14.22 10.31
CA LEU A 6 -3.96 14.30 11.55
C LEU A 6 -5.46 14.14 11.31
N GLN A 7 -5.95 14.48 10.12
CA GLN A 7 -7.35 14.34 9.74
C GLN A 7 -7.65 12.89 9.33
N GLN A 8 -6.81 12.30 8.48
CA GLN A 8 -6.89 10.90 8.09
C GLN A 8 -6.75 9.95 9.29
N ASP A 9 -5.80 10.23 10.20
CA ASP A 9 -5.58 9.46 11.42
C ASP A 9 -6.77 9.56 12.39
N ARG A 10 -7.44 10.72 12.45
CA ARG A 10 -8.69 10.90 13.23
C ARG A 10 -9.86 10.11 12.65
N PHE A 11 -10.04 10.15 11.33
CA PHE A 11 -11.09 9.39 10.65
C PHE A 11 -10.98 7.88 10.93
N LEU A 12 -9.75 7.36 10.88
CA LEU A 12 -9.46 5.93 11.13
C LEU A 12 -9.52 5.55 12.61
N ALA A 13 -9.26 6.51 13.50
CA ALA A 13 -9.43 6.34 14.94
C ALA A 13 -10.90 6.26 15.35
N GLU A 14 -11.79 6.98 14.65
CA GLU A 14 -13.23 6.98 14.90
C GLU A 14 -13.97 5.87 14.15
N THR A 15 -13.53 5.52 12.93
CA THR A 15 -14.08 4.42 12.12
C THR A 15 -12.97 3.51 11.58
N PRO A 16 -12.88 2.23 12.01
CA PRO A 16 -11.74 1.37 11.68
C PRO A 16 -11.76 0.83 10.23
N THR A 17 -12.82 1.12 9.48
CA THR A 17 -13.02 0.71 8.08
C THR A 17 -13.90 1.72 7.35
N ALA A 18 -13.68 1.93 6.06
CA ALA A 18 -14.54 2.79 5.25
C ALA A 18 -14.52 2.41 3.77
N VAL A 19 -15.57 2.77 3.03
CA VAL A 19 -15.57 2.68 1.57
C VAL A 19 -15.89 4.04 0.95
N PHE A 20 -15.03 4.46 0.02
CA PHE A 20 -15.18 5.67 -0.77
C PHE A 20 -15.35 5.33 -2.25
N LEU A 21 -16.21 6.08 -2.93
CA LEU A 21 -16.44 5.97 -4.37
C LEU A 21 -15.93 7.24 -5.04
N TYR A 22 -15.19 7.09 -6.13
CA TYR A 22 -14.54 8.19 -6.83
C TYR A 22 -14.89 8.17 -8.32
N LEU A 23 -15.00 9.38 -8.86
CA LEU A 23 -15.21 9.69 -10.26
C LEU A 23 -14.08 10.61 -10.71
N LEU A 24 -13.23 10.13 -11.61
CA LEU A 24 -12.33 11.01 -12.36
C LEU A 24 -13.08 11.48 -13.61
N GLN A 25 -13.12 12.79 -13.83
CA GLN A 25 -13.66 13.38 -15.05
C GLN A 25 -12.94 14.70 -15.32
N ASP A 26 -12.58 14.96 -16.58
CA ASP A 26 -11.98 16.24 -17.00
C ASP A 26 -10.66 16.58 -16.26
N GLY A 27 -9.91 15.55 -15.85
CA GLY A 27 -8.65 15.70 -15.10
C GLY A 27 -8.81 15.85 -13.59
N GLU A 28 -10.05 15.97 -13.11
CA GLU A 28 -10.40 16.20 -11.70
C GLU A 28 -11.00 14.93 -11.09
N ILE A 29 -10.72 14.69 -9.81
CA ILE A 29 -11.24 13.54 -9.05
C ILE A 29 -12.31 13.99 -8.05
N TYR A 30 -13.51 13.48 -8.23
CA TYR A 30 -14.66 13.76 -7.38
C TYR A 30 -14.96 12.55 -6.51
N ALA A 31 -15.05 12.75 -5.19
CA ALA A 31 -15.68 11.75 -4.34
C ALA A 31 -17.19 11.75 -4.61
N MET A 32 -17.71 10.63 -5.12
CA MET A 32 -19.13 10.46 -5.46
C MET A 32 -20.01 10.39 -4.20
N ASN A 33 -19.42 9.96 -3.09
CA ASN A 33 -20.14 9.80 -1.82
C ASN A 33 -19.69 10.90 -0.86
N SER A 34 -20.64 11.74 -0.44
CA SER A 34 -20.42 12.79 0.56
C SER A 34 -21.23 12.49 1.81
N PHE A 35 -20.55 12.12 2.90
CA PHE A 35 -21.22 11.86 4.18
C PHE A 35 -21.14 13.10 5.07
N PRO A 36 -22.26 13.73 5.46
CA PRO A 36 -22.25 14.97 6.24
C PRO A 36 -21.49 14.86 7.59
N HIS A 37 -21.47 13.68 8.19
CA HIS A 37 -20.70 13.40 9.40
C HIS A 37 -19.18 13.28 9.15
N LEU A 38 -18.76 13.04 7.90
CA LEU A 38 -17.34 13.03 7.46
C LEU A 38 -16.93 14.33 6.77
N GLN A 39 -17.88 15.09 6.21
CA GLN A 39 -17.66 16.44 5.65
C GLN A 39 -17.30 17.47 6.74
N LYS A 40 -17.88 17.35 7.95
CA LYS A 40 -17.56 18.25 9.07
C LYS A 40 -16.10 18.21 9.52
N LEU A 41 -15.32 17.29 8.97
CA LEU A 41 -13.96 17.01 9.40
C LEU A 41 -12.91 17.08 8.27
N GLY A 42 -13.31 17.43 7.04
CA GLY A 42 -12.39 17.68 5.91
C GLY A 42 -11.65 16.43 5.41
N PHE A 43 -12.38 15.34 5.18
CA PHE A 43 -11.84 13.98 5.05
C PHE A 43 -11.94 13.32 3.67
N LEU A 44 -12.33 14.07 2.65
CA LEU A 44 -12.19 13.56 1.29
C LEU A 44 -10.69 13.62 0.96
N LEU A 45 -10.11 12.52 0.46
CA LEU A 45 -8.89 12.62 -0.34
C LEU A 45 -9.19 13.67 -1.40
N ASP A 46 -8.58 14.85 -1.25
CA ASP A 46 -8.85 15.93 -2.18
C ASP A 46 -8.35 15.48 -3.55
N ALA A 47 -9.00 15.93 -4.62
CA ALA A 47 -8.70 15.48 -5.98
C ALA A 47 -7.19 15.54 -6.31
N ASP A 48 -6.57 16.63 -5.85
CA ASP A 48 -5.16 16.95 -5.99
C ASP A 48 -4.22 15.97 -5.25
N GLU A 49 -4.69 15.35 -4.18
CA GLU A 49 -3.87 14.48 -3.33
C GLU A 49 -3.73 13.07 -3.90
N ILE A 50 -4.77 12.57 -4.57
CA ILE A 50 -4.70 11.27 -5.26
C ILE A 50 -3.71 11.35 -6.43
N GLY A 51 -3.62 12.51 -7.09
CA GLY A 51 -2.67 12.80 -8.16
C GLY A 51 -1.23 13.01 -7.71
N THR A 52 -0.98 13.26 -6.43
CA THR A 52 0.36 13.45 -5.85
C THR A 52 0.81 12.24 -5.05
N PHE A 53 2.13 12.08 -4.91
CA PHE A 53 2.68 10.96 -4.15
C PHE A 53 2.31 11.08 -2.67
N HIS A 54 1.61 10.07 -2.16
CA HIS A 54 1.20 9.99 -0.76
C HIS A 54 1.37 8.57 -0.21
N SER A 55 1.30 8.46 1.11
CA SER A 55 1.34 7.18 1.82
C SER A 55 0.50 7.27 3.10
N HIS A 56 -0.02 6.13 3.52
CA HIS A 56 -0.94 6.04 4.65
C HIS A 56 -0.60 4.89 5.59
N GLU A 57 -1.18 4.90 6.80
CA GLU A 57 -0.92 3.90 7.85
C GLU A 57 -1.91 2.72 7.82
N PHE A 58 -2.83 2.73 6.85
CA PHE A 58 -3.87 1.72 6.69
C PHE A 58 -3.64 0.89 5.43
N THR A 59 -4.43 -0.16 5.28
CA THR A 59 -4.52 -0.89 4.03
C THR A 59 -5.62 -0.33 3.18
N GLU A 60 -5.36 -0.18 1.89
CA GLU A 60 -6.32 0.30 0.92
C GLU A 60 -6.50 -0.73 -0.19
N VAL A 61 -7.74 -1.06 -0.52
CA VAL A 61 -8.08 -1.93 -1.64
C VAL A 61 -8.82 -1.12 -2.68
N ILE A 62 -8.18 -0.91 -3.83
CA ILE A 62 -8.68 -0.09 -4.93
C ILE A 62 -9.28 -1.00 -6.00
N LEU A 63 -10.50 -0.73 -6.42
CA LEU A 63 -11.15 -1.39 -7.55
C LEU A 63 -11.50 -0.35 -8.62
N LEU A 64 -10.90 -0.47 -9.80
CA LEU A 64 -11.25 0.32 -10.97
C LEU A 64 -12.33 -0.42 -11.78
N VAL A 65 -13.50 0.19 -11.99
CA VAL A 65 -14.60 -0.45 -12.75
C VAL A 65 -14.89 0.19 -14.10
N LYS A 66 -14.43 1.42 -14.31
CA LYS A 66 -14.54 2.11 -15.61
C LYS A 66 -13.32 2.99 -15.84
N GLY A 67 -12.88 3.07 -17.08
CA GLY A 67 -11.79 3.94 -17.51
C GLY A 67 -10.41 3.31 -17.33
N LYS A 68 -9.37 4.13 -17.43
CA LYS A 68 -7.97 3.76 -17.25
C LYS A 68 -7.25 4.78 -16.37
N LEU A 69 -6.37 4.29 -15.50
CA LEU A 69 -5.54 5.11 -14.61
C LEU A 69 -4.09 4.61 -14.66
N ILE A 70 -3.13 5.49 -14.44
CA ILE A 70 -1.76 5.09 -14.13
C ILE A 70 -1.58 5.05 -12.62
N HIS A 71 -1.10 3.93 -12.09
CA HIS A 71 -0.73 3.80 -10.69
C HIS A 71 0.79 3.78 -10.57
N ASP A 72 1.34 4.88 -10.06
CA ASP A 72 2.74 4.93 -9.65
C ASP A 72 2.81 4.48 -8.20
N ILE A 73 3.51 3.37 -7.92
CA ILE A 73 3.63 2.81 -6.57
C ILE A 73 5.04 2.27 -6.34
N ASN A 74 5.70 2.76 -5.30
CA ASN A 74 7.03 2.31 -4.87
C ASN A 74 8.10 2.33 -5.99
N GLY A 75 8.00 3.27 -6.92
CA GLY A 75 8.90 3.38 -8.07
C GLY A 75 8.53 2.51 -9.28
N ALA A 76 7.52 1.66 -9.18
CA ALA A 76 6.92 0.97 -10.31
C ALA A 76 5.76 1.80 -10.88
N ARG A 77 5.63 1.83 -12.20
CA ARG A 77 4.50 2.47 -12.92
C ARG A 77 3.68 1.38 -13.60
N ARG A 78 2.39 1.29 -13.29
CA ARG A 78 1.46 0.32 -13.90
C ARG A 78 0.24 1.02 -14.51
N SER A 79 -0.28 0.48 -15.60
CA SER A 79 -1.58 0.89 -16.14
C SER A 79 -2.67 0.06 -15.49
N LEU A 80 -3.65 0.70 -14.87
CA LEU A 80 -4.86 0.10 -14.37
C LEU A 80 -5.95 0.22 -15.42
N GLU A 81 -6.57 -0.92 -15.74
CA GLU A 81 -7.73 -1.00 -16.62
C GLU A 81 -8.98 -1.39 -15.82
N SER A 82 -10.15 -1.25 -16.43
CA SER A 82 -11.41 -1.68 -15.82
C SER A 82 -11.34 -3.15 -15.41
N GLY A 83 -11.68 -3.46 -14.15
CA GLY A 83 -11.46 -4.75 -13.51
C GLY A 83 -10.20 -4.84 -12.64
N SER A 84 -9.32 -3.83 -12.65
CA SER A 84 -8.11 -3.86 -11.82
C SER A 84 -8.44 -3.74 -10.33
N LEU A 85 -7.94 -4.69 -9.53
CA LEU A 85 -8.05 -4.75 -8.08
C LEU A 85 -6.65 -4.69 -7.48
N VAL A 86 -6.37 -3.65 -6.69
CA VAL A 86 -5.04 -3.38 -6.12
C VAL A 86 -5.10 -3.36 -4.60
N PHE A 87 -4.18 -4.07 -3.95
CA PHE A 87 -4.02 -4.11 -2.49
C PHE A 87 -2.81 -3.27 -2.07
N VAL A 88 -3.05 -2.00 -1.74
CA VAL A 88 -2.03 -1.07 -1.27
C VAL A 88 -1.80 -1.29 0.23
N ARG A 89 -0.54 -1.41 0.63
CA ARG A 89 -0.16 -1.66 2.02
C ARG A 89 0.08 -0.35 2.76
N PRO A 90 0.08 -0.38 4.10
CA PRO A 90 0.62 0.71 4.89
C PRO A 90 2.04 1.08 4.44
N TYR A 91 2.28 2.38 4.28
CA TYR A 91 3.55 2.99 3.87
C TYR A 91 4.02 2.65 2.46
N ASP A 92 3.17 2.03 1.62
CA ASP A 92 3.41 2.10 0.19
C ASP A 92 3.25 3.57 -0.24
N LEU A 93 4.24 4.06 -0.99
CA LEU A 93 4.22 5.41 -1.51
C LEU A 93 3.65 5.35 -2.92
N HIS A 94 2.51 5.97 -3.15
CA HIS A 94 1.78 5.83 -4.40
C HIS A 94 1.02 7.09 -4.84
N ARG A 95 0.57 7.11 -6.10
CA ARG A 95 -0.38 8.07 -6.66
C ARG A 95 -1.14 7.46 -7.83
N LEU A 96 -2.33 7.97 -8.11
CA LEU A 96 -3.11 7.61 -9.29
C LEU A 96 -3.20 8.81 -10.23
N LEU A 97 -2.88 8.59 -11.50
CA LEU A 97 -2.92 9.62 -12.53
C LEU A 97 -3.96 9.25 -13.61
N PRO A 98 -4.64 10.24 -14.20
CA PRO A 98 -5.47 10.02 -15.38
C PRO A 98 -4.61 9.57 -16.58
N VAL A 99 -5.14 8.64 -17.39
CA VAL A 99 -4.53 8.27 -18.69
C VAL A 99 -4.99 9.21 -19.82
N SER A 100 -6.10 9.91 -19.63
CA SER A 100 -6.65 10.93 -20.53
C SER A 100 -7.73 11.73 -19.80
N ALA A 101 -8.44 12.63 -20.48
CA ALA A 101 -9.64 13.28 -19.95
C ALA A 101 -10.85 12.33 -19.81
N GLU A 102 -10.70 11.05 -20.18
CA GLU A 102 -11.78 10.08 -20.10
C GLU A 102 -12.22 9.82 -18.67
N ARG A 103 -13.52 9.54 -18.54
CA ARG A 103 -14.17 9.28 -17.27
C ARG A 103 -13.69 7.94 -16.67
N ALA A 104 -13.13 7.99 -15.46
CA ALA A 104 -12.82 6.79 -14.69
C ALA A 104 -13.67 6.70 -13.41
N VAL A 105 -14.05 5.48 -13.02
CA VAL A 105 -14.82 5.24 -11.79
C VAL A 105 -14.13 4.13 -11.01
N PHE A 106 -13.81 4.42 -9.76
CA PHE A 106 -13.15 3.47 -8.87
C PHE A 106 -13.69 3.58 -7.44
N ALA A 107 -13.55 2.49 -6.70
CA ALA A 107 -13.88 2.42 -5.28
C ALA A 107 -12.62 2.10 -4.47
N SER A 108 -12.58 2.61 -3.24
CA SER A 108 -11.49 2.38 -2.30
C SER A 108 -12.07 1.86 -0.98
N LEU A 109 -11.67 0.64 -0.59
CA LEU A 109 -11.94 0.08 0.73
C LEU A 109 -10.72 0.31 1.62
N VAL A 110 -10.91 1.05 2.69
CA VAL A 110 -9.88 1.41 3.66
C VAL A 110 -10.04 0.56 4.93
N LEU A 111 -8.93 -0.01 5.41
CA LEU A 111 -8.88 -0.91 6.56
C LEU A 111 -7.76 -0.49 7.51
N ALA A 112 -8.12 -0.06 8.73
CA ALA A 112 -7.14 0.27 9.76
C ALA A 112 -6.29 -0.95 10.15
N ALA A 113 -5.05 -0.69 10.60
CA ALA A 113 -4.10 -1.76 10.96
C ALA A 113 -4.66 -2.80 11.97
N PRO A 114 -5.43 -2.43 13.01
CA PRO A 114 -6.05 -3.42 13.90
C PRO A 114 -7.00 -4.38 13.18
N VAL A 115 -7.78 -3.89 12.20
CA VAL A 115 -8.72 -4.70 11.44
C VAL A 115 -7.99 -5.71 10.58
N VAL A 116 -6.92 -5.29 9.90
CA VAL A 116 -6.12 -6.18 9.06
C VAL A 116 -5.41 -7.23 9.92
N ARG A 117 -4.90 -6.86 11.10
CA ARG A 117 -4.31 -7.81 12.05
C ARG A 117 -5.33 -8.87 12.47
N ASP A 118 -6.51 -8.44 12.94
CA ASP A 118 -7.56 -9.36 13.39
C ASP A 118 -8.05 -10.25 12.23
N LEU A 119 -8.12 -9.69 11.01
CA LEU A 119 -8.45 -10.43 9.80
C LEU A 119 -7.40 -11.50 9.47
N MET A 120 -6.10 -11.16 9.52
CA MET A 120 -5.02 -12.11 9.27
C MET A 120 -5.01 -13.23 10.32
N SER A 121 -5.28 -12.89 11.58
CA SER A 121 -5.47 -13.87 12.65
C SER A 121 -6.66 -14.77 12.39
N TYR A 122 -7.78 -14.25 11.89
CA TYR A 122 -8.97 -15.04 11.54
C TYR A 122 -8.71 -15.98 10.36
N LEU A 123 -8.12 -15.48 9.27
CA LEU A 123 -7.87 -16.26 8.05
C LEU A 123 -6.83 -17.37 8.25
N CYS A 124 -6.01 -17.30 9.31
CA CYS A 124 -5.03 -18.32 9.71
C CYS A 124 -4.12 -18.83 8.57
N THR A 125 -3.84 -18.01 7.55
CA THR A 125 -3.15 -18.46 6.34
C THR A 125 -1.85 -17.67 6.11
N PRO A 126 -0.67 -18.25 6.41
CA PRO A 126 0.63 -17.63 6.17
C PRO A 126 0.86 -17.21 4.72
N ALA A 127 0.22 -17.89 3.77
CA ALA A 127 0.29 -17.55 2.35
C ALA A 127 -0.28 -16.17 2.03
N ILE A 128 -1.45 -15.85 2.60
CA ILE A 128 -2.11 -14.55 2.42
C ILE A 128 -1.20 -13.48 3.01
N ALA A 129 -0.74 -13.69 4.25
CA ALA A 129 0.17 -12.77 4.91
C ALA A 129 1.47 -12.59 4.12
N HIS A 130 2.02 -13.65 3.52
CA HIS A 130 3.24 -13.58 2.72
C HIS A 130 3.02 -12.80 1.42
N ARG A 131 1.99 -13.14 0.64
CA ARG A 131 1.66 -12.45 -0.62
C ARG A 131 1.30 -10.99 -0.38
N PHE A 132 0.56 -10.72 0.70
CA PHE A 132 0.20 -9.37 1.08
C PHE A 132 1.41 -8.58 1.58
N ASN A 133 2.26 -9.09 2.48
CA ASN A 133 3.29 -8.26 3.14
C ASN A 133 4.66 -8.28 2.45
N ASN A 134 5.03 -9.37 1.77
CA ASN A 134 6.41 -9.61 1.35
C ASN A 134 6.60 -9.54 -0.18
N ALA A 135 5.52 -9.55 -0.97
CA ALA A 135 5.68 -9.41 -2.42
C ALA A 135 6.35 -8.05 -2.74
N PRO A 136 7.31 -7.99 -3.69
CA PRO A 136 8.05 -6.76 -3.99
C PRO A 136 7.14 -5.57 -4.33
N GLU A 137 6.03 -5.87 -5.00
CA GLU A 137 5.00 -4.92 -5.39
C GLU A 137 3.69 -5.17 -4.65
N ALA A 138 2.88 -4.12 -4.54
CA ALA A 138 1.49 -4.24 -4.10
C ALA A 138 0.73 -5.22 -5.02
N PRO A 139 0.04 -6.23 -4.47
CA PRO A 139 -0.73 -7.18 -5.26
C PRO A 139 -1.74 -6.46 -6.14
N CYS A 140 -1.73 -6.79 -7.43
CA CYS A 140 -2.65 -6.24 -8.42
C CYS A 140 -3.18 -7.39 -9.26
N LEU A 141 -4.50 -7.50 -9.33
CA LEU A 141 -5.21 -8.53 -10.09
C LEU A 141 -6.13 -7.86 -11.10
N HIS A 142 -6.46 -8.59 -12.15
CA HIS A 142 -7.46 -8.15 -13.12
C HIS A 142 -8.67 -9.08 -13.04
N LEU A 143 -9.80 -8.53 -12.62
CA LEU A 143 -11.05 -9.25 -12.45
C LEU A 143 -11.85 -9.27 -13.75
N PRO A 144 -12.60 -10.37 -14.03
CA PRO A 144 -13.61 -10.35 -15.08
C PRO A 144 -14.61 -9.20 -14.88
N PRO A 145 -15.12 -8.59 -15.96
CA PRO A 145 -16.02 -7.42 -15.88
C PRO A 145 -17.23 -7.62 -14.96
N ASP A 146 -17.87 -8.79 -15.02
CA ASP A 146 -19.03 -9.11 -14.20
C ASP A 146 -18.66 -9.21 -12.72
N THR A 147 -17.53 -9.85 -12.41
CA THR A 147 -16.99 -9.95 -11.04
C THR A 147 -16.66 -8.58 -10.48
N ALA A 148 -16.01 -7.71 -11.27
CA ALA A 148 -15.70 -6.35 -10.88
C ALA A 148 -16.97 -5.53 -10.61
N ARG A 149 -18.01 -5.68 -11.45
CA ARG A 149 -19.29 -5.00 -11.28
C ARG A 149 -20.02 -5.44 -10.01
N VAL A 150 -20.06 -6.75 -9.73
CA VAL A 150 -20.64 -7.27 -8.48
C VAL A 150 -19.89 -6.74 -7.26
N LEU A 151 -18.56 -6.75 -7.29
CA LEU A 151 -17.76 -6.24 -6.20
C LEU A 151 -17.96 -4.74 -5.97
N MET A 152 -18.12 -3.95 -7.04
CA MET A 152 -18.46 -2.53 -6.94
C MET A 152 -19.80 -2.30 -6.24
N LEU A 153 -20.83 -3.09 -6.55
CA LEU A 153 -22.13 -3.00 -5.88
C LEU A 153 -22.02 -3.36 -4.39
N GLU A 154 -21.17 -4.31 -4.03
CA GLU A 154 -20.89 -4.65 -2.63
C GLU A 154 -20.18 -3.49 -1.89
N MET A 155 -19.18 -2.88 -2.53
CA MET A 155 -18.49 -1.69 -2.01
C MET A 155 -19.44 -0.50 -1.86
N GLU A 156 -20.29 -0.24 -2.86
CA GLU A 156 -21.33 0.78 -2.81
C GLU A 156 -22.32 0.51 -1.67
N ARG A 157 -22.74 -0.75 -1.46
CA ARG A 157 -23.60 -1.12 -0.32
C ARG A 157 -22.95 -0.79 1.02
N VAL A 158 -21.67 -1.11 1.20
CA VAL A 158 -20.92 -0.75 2.42
C VAL A 158 -20.90 0.77 2.60
N SER A 159 -20.62 1.50 1.52
CA SER A 159 -20.56 2.96 1.52
C SER A 159 -21.93 3.59 1.86
N ASN A 160 -23.02 3.07 1.31
CA ASN A 160 -24.38 3.53 1.62
C ASN A 160 -24.75 3.23 3.09
N GLU A 161 -24.42 2.05 3.60
CA GLU A 161 -24.63 1.71 5.01
C GLU A 161 -23.82 2.62 5.93
N GLN A 162 -22.62 3.06 5.51
CA GLN A 162 -21.79 4.00 6.28
C GLN A 162 -22.51 5.34 6.51
N ALA A 163 -23.37 5.76 5.59
CA ALA A 163 -24.19 6.97 5.76
C ALA A 163 -25.23 6.84 6.88
N VAL A 164 -25.75 5.63 7.09
CA VAL A 164 -26.96 5.38 7.87
C VAL A 164 -26.64 4.73 9.22
N ALA A 165 -25.78 3.71 9.23
CA ALA A 165 -25.41 2.91 10.39
C ALA A 165 -23.92 2.54 10.35
N PRO A 166 -23.03 3.42 10.82
CA PRO A 166 -21.58 3.20 10.76
C PRO A 166 -21.12 1.87 11.37
N GLN A 167 -21.73 1.41 12.47
CA GLN A 167 -21.38 0.13 13.10
C GLN A 167 -21.68 -1.07 12.19
N ASN A 168 -22.81 -1.05 11.47
CA ASN A 168 -23.17 -2.08 10.51
C ASN A 168 -22.22 -2.05 9.30
N SER A 169 -21.94 -0.86 8.78
CA SER A 169 -21.03 -0.69 7.65
C SER A 169 -19.64 -1.25 7.95
N ALA A 170 -19.17 -1.11 9.19
CA ALA A 170 -17.88 -1.65 9.62
C ALA A 170 -17.87 -3.19 9.64
N LEU A 171 -18.98 -3.83 10.04
CA LEU A 171 -19.11 -5.28 9.94
C LEU A 171 -19.15 -5.75 8.49
N LEU A 172 -19.91 -5.07 7.63
CA LEU A 172 -19.96 -5.38 6.19
C LEU A 172 -18.59 -5.23 5.52
N ALA A 173 -17.86 -4.15 5.84
CA ALA A 173 -16.51 -3.91 5.35
C ALA A 173 -15.53 -5.02 5.78
N ARG A 174 -15.63 -5.52 7.02
CA ARG A 174 -14.82 -6.65 7.51
C ARG A 174 -15.12 -7.95 6.77
N VAL A 175 -16.40 -8.26 6.54
CA VAL A 175 -16.82 -9.44 5.77
C VAL A 175 -16.32 -9.35 4.33
N LEU A 176 -16.44 -8.17 3.72
CA LEU A 176 -15.93 -7.91 2.37
C LEU A 176 -14.40 -8.07 2.32
N ALA A 177 -13.67 -7.49 3.27
CA ALA A 177 -12.22 -7.63 3.37
C ALA A 177 -11.81 -9.09 3.50
N ALA A 178 -12.47 -9.88 4.34
CA ALA A 178 -12.18 -11.31 4.48
C ALA A 178 -12.35 -12.07 3.17
N ARG A 179 -13.42 -11.80 2.43
CA ARG A 179 -13.67 -12.39 1.11
C ARG A 179 -12.61 -11.96 0.09
N LEU A 180 -12.22 -10.70 0.08
CA LEU A 180 -11.19 -10.17 -0.83
C LEU A 180 -9.83 -10.81 -0.58
N PHE A 181 -9.40 -10.87 0.68
CA PHE A 181 -8.12 -11.44 1.06
C PHE A 181 -8.08 -12.95 0.80
N ALA A 182 -9.13 -13.68 1.17
CA ALA A 182 -9.22 -15.10 0.88
C ALA A 182 -9.32 -15.36 -0.63
N GLY A 183 -10.21 -14.69 -1.35
CA GLY A 183 -10.48 -14.96 -2.75
C GLY A 183 -9.35 -14.58 -3.72
N TYR A 184 -8.60 -13.51 -3.41
CA TYR A 184 -7.63 -12.95 -4.37
C TYR A 184 -6.18 -12.98 -3.91
N LEU A 185 -5.92 -13.15 -2.61
CA LEU A 185 -4.55 -13.30 -2.11
C LEU A 185 -4.16 -14.75 -1.82
N LEU A 186 -5.12 -15.68 -1.73
CA LEU A 186 -4.78 -17.10 -1.80
C LEU A 186 -4.19 -17.42 -3.18
N PRO A 187 -3.03 -18.08 -3.26
CA PRO A 187 -2.51 -18.59 -4.51
C PRO A 187 -3.40 -19.73 -5.03
N GLU A 188 -3.66 -19.75 -6.34
CA GLU A 188 -4.45 -20.79 -7.01
C GLU A 188 -3.79 -22.17 -6.85
N ASP A 189 -2.46 -22.20 -6.79
CA ASP A 189 -1.66 -23.42 -6.62
C ASP A 189 -1.42 -23.71 -5.13
N THR A 190 -2.46 -24.21 -4.46
CA THR A 190 -2.42 -24.53 -3.02
C THR A 190 -1.40 -25.62 -2.66
N GLY A 191 -0.92 -26.40 -3.63
CA GLY A 191 0.09 -27.45 -3.43
C GLY A 191 1.44 -26.90 -2.98
N ALA A 192 2.01 -25.93 -3.73
CA ALA A 192 3.33 -25.36 -3.42
C ALA A 192 3.35 -24.51 -2.13
N VAL A 193 2.18 -24.07 -1.67
CA VAL A 193 2.04 -23.16 -0.54
C VAL A 193 1.67 -23.88 0.76
N ARG A 194 0.93 -25.00 0.69
CA ARG A 194 0.80 -25.92 1.83
C ARG A 194 2.15 -26.47 2.29
N ASP A 195 3.09 -26.64 1.36
CA ASP A 195 4.43 -27.16 1.64
C ASP A 195 5.44 -26.09 2.08
N ARG A 196 5.09 -24.79 2.06
CA ARG A 196 5.97 -23.78 2.64
C ARG A 196 5.96 -23.92 4.16
N PRO A 197 7.11 -24.20 4.79
CA PRO A 197 7.16 -24.41 6.22
C PRO A 197 6.76 -23.11 6.91
N MET A 198 5.88 -23.19 7.91
CA MET A 198 5.55 -22.04 8.75
C MET A 198 6.81 -21.58 9.49
N PRO A 199 6.99 -20.25 9.67
CA PRO A 199 8.05 -19.76 10.52
C PRO A 199 7.88 -20.34 11.94
N PRO A 200 8.97 -20.69 12.62
CA PRO A 200 8.87 -21.16 13.99
C PRO A 200 8.34 -20.02 14.88
N ARG A 201 7.54 -20.36 15.89
CA ARG A 201 6.89 -19.37 16.79
C ARG A 201 7.84 -18.34 17.38
N TRP A 202 9.09 -18.71 17.64
CA TRP A 202 10.08 -17.76 18.17
C TRP A 202 10.43 -16.66 17.16
N LEU A 203 10.45 -17.00 15.86
CA LEU A 203 10.76 -16.07 14.77
C LEU A 203 9.60 -15.12 14.53
N GLU A 204 8.36 -15.62 14.58
CA GLU A 204 7.14 -14.81 14.52
C GLU A 204 7.13 -13.77 15.65
N ARG A 205 7.29 -14.21 16.90
CA ARG A 205 7.34 -13.29 18.05
C ARG A 205 8.47 -12.28 17.97
N LEU A 206 9.65 -12.71 17.52
CA LEU A 206 10.80 -11.82 17.34
C LEU A 206 10.47 -10.70 16.35
N ARG A 207 9.80 -11.03 15.24
CA ARG A 207 9.35 -10.07 14.24
C ARG A 207 8.29 -9.12 14.80
N GLU A 208 7.26 -9.64 15.47
CA GLU A 208 6.21 -8.85 16.11
C GLU A 208 6.77 -7.86 17.15
N GLN A 209 7.72 -8.32 17.97
CA GLN A 209 8.42 -7.45 18.92
C GLN A 209 9.21 -6.35 18.20
N ALA A 210 9.94 -6.70 17.14
CA ALA A 210 10.70 -5.70 16.39
C ALA A 210 9.82 -4.67 15.68
N GLU A 211 8.64 -5.07 15.20
CA GLU A 211 7.64 -4.17 14.60
C GLU A 211 7.01 -3.19 15.61
N SER A 212 7.10 -3.48 16.90
CA SER A 212 6.58 -2.65 18.01
C SER A 212 7.67 -1.86 18.76
N TRP A 213 8.91 -1.84 18.27
CA TRP A 213 9.97 -1.06 18.92
C TRP A 213 9.81 0.45 18.67
N ASP A 214 9.80 1.22 19.76
CA ASP A 214 9.73 2.69 19.71
C ASP A 214 10.94 3.33 19.02
N SER A 215 12.13 2.73 19.20
CA SER A 215 13.39 3.19 18.62
C SER A 215 14.08 2.11 17.82
N LEU A 216 14.46 2.47 16.59
CA LEU A 216 15.16 1.59 15.64
C LEU A 216 16.66 1.89 15.53
N ALA A 217 17.18 2.84 16.31
CA ALA A 217 18.59 3.26 16.24
C ALA A 217 19.55 2.07 16.45
N HIS A 218 19.27 1.25 17.47
CA HIS A 218 20.06 0.06 17.82
C HIS A 218 19.34 -1.26 17.49
N ALA A 219 18.39 -1.22 16.55
CA ALA A 219 17.54 -2.36 16.22
C ALA A 219 18.32 -3.64 15.81
N PRO A 220 19.40 -3.59 15.01
CA PRO A 220 20.16 -4.80 14.68
C PRO A 220 20.73 -5.50 15.92
N ASN A 221 21.34 -4.72 16.84
CA ASN A 221 21.91 -5.25 18.08
C ASN A 221 20.81 -5.81 19.00
N ARG A 222 19.69 -5.10 19.11
CA ARG A 222 18.54 -5.55 19.90
C ARG A 222 17.97 -6.86 19.35
N LEU A 223 17.85 -6.99 18.02
CA LEU A 223 17.36 -8.19 17.34
C LEU A 223 18.23 -9.41 17.63
N HIS A 224 19.55 -9.23 17.65
CA HIS A 224 20.48 -10.29 18.04
C HIS A 224 20.38 -10.64 19.53
N ALA A 225 20.23 -9.66 20.41
CA ALA A 225 20.12 -9.87 21.85
C ALA A 225 18.85 -10.63 22.26
N VAL A 226 17.73 -10.41 21.54
CA VAL A 226 16.46 -11.09 21.81
C VAL A 226 16.27 -12.37 21.00
N CYS A 227 17.11 -12.69 20.00
CA CYS A 227 17.01 -13.98 19.32
C CYS A 227 17.44 -15.11 20.27
N PRO A 228 16.67 -16.21 20.38
CA PRO A 228 17.15 -17.42 21.06
C PRO A 228 18.24 -18.17 20.27
N CYS A 229 18.80 -17.57 19.23
CA CYS A 229 19.57 -18.23 18.19
C CYS A 229 20.82 -17.45 17.79
N HIS A 230 21.82 -18.15 17.23
CA HIS A 230 23.00 -17.51 16.66
C HIS A 230 22.65 -16.66 15.41
N PRO A 231 23.32 -15.51 15.16
CA PRO A 231 23.07 -14.63 14.01
C PRO A 231 23.01 -15.33 12.64
N SER A 232 23.88 -16.32 12.42
CA SER A 232 23.90 -17.09 11.17
C SER A 232 22.63 -17.93 10.96
N HIS A 233 22.06 -18.47 12.05
CA HIS A 233 20.78 -19.19 12.00
C HIS A 233 19.63 -18.21 11.77
N LEU A 234 19.65 -17.04 12.44
CA LEU A 234 18.66 -15.98 12.23
C LEU A 234 18.57 -15.57 10.75
N CYS A 235 19.72 -15.31 10.11
CA CYS A 235 19.78 -14.97 8.69
C CYS A 235 19.20 -16.08 7.79
N LYS A 236 19.51 -17.35 8.08
CA LYS A 236 18.96 -18.49 7.32
C LYS A 236 17.44 -18.58 7.48
N CYS A 237 16.93 -18.39 8.69
CA CYS A 237 15.50 -18.39 8.99
C CYS A 237 14.79 -17.23 8.27
N PHE A 238 15.30 -16.01 8.38
CA PHE A 238 14.75 -14.83 7.72
C PHE A 238 14.65 -15.03 6.20
N ARG A 239 15.72 -15.52 5.56
CA ARG A 239 15.69 -15.85 4.12
C ARG A 239 14.70 -16.95 3.79
N ARG A 240 14.63 -18.02 4.60
CA ARG A 240 13.75 -19.16 4.36
C ARG A 240 12.26 -18.81 4.47
N TYR A 241 11.91 -17.97 5.43
CA TYR A 241 10.50 -17.75 5.80
C TYR A 241 9.94 -16.41 5.34
N TYR A 242 10.78 -15.40 5.13
CA TYR A 242 10.36 -14.04 4.78
C TYR A 242 10.98 -13.50 3.50
N ASP A 243 11.86 -14.26 2.84
CA ASP A 243 12.56 -13.84 1.63
C ASP A 243 13.34 -12.51 1.79
N GLU A 244 13.72 -12.16 3.02
CA GLU A 244 14.54 -10.99 3.36
C GLU A 244 15.60 -11.37 4.41
N THR A 245 16.65 -10.57 4.57
CA THR A 245 17.61 -10.68 5.68
C THR A 245 17.15 -9.86 6.90
N PRO A 246 17.67 -10.16 8.11
CA PRO A 246 17.34 -9.35 9.30
C PRO A 246 17.67 -7.86 9.13
N THR A 247 18.78 -7.55 8.45
CA THR A 247 19.17 -6.16 8.15
C THR A 247 18.20 -5.50 7.17
N GLU A 248 17.75 -6.21 6.14
CA GLU A 248 16.73 -5.69 5.20
C GLU A 248 15.40 -5.44 5.91
N PHE A 249 14.98 -6.35 6.78
CA PHE A 249 13.80 -6.19 7.62
C PHE A 249 13.86 -4.93 8.49
N ILE A 250 14.96 -4.73 9.23
CA ILE A 250 15.14 -3.52 10.06
C ILE A 250 15.21 -2.26 9.19
N ASN A 251 15.92 -2.29 8.06
CA ASN A 251 15.96 -1.14 7.16
C ASN A 251 14.57 -0.83 6.59
N ARG A 252 13.75 -1.84 6.29
CA ARG A 252 12.35 -1.67 5.87
C ARG A 252 11.52 -1.00 6.97
N LEU A 253 11.70 -1.37 8.23
CA LEU A 253 11.08 -0.69 9.37
C LEU A 253 11.52 0.78 9.47
N ARG A 254 12.84 1.04 9.37
CA ARG A 254 13.40 2.39 9.40
C ARG A 254 12.85 3.26 8.28
N LEU A 255 12.79 2.75 7.06
CA LEU A 255 12.24 3.47 5.91
C LEU A 255 10.75 3.80 6.09
N ARG A 256 9.95 2.87 6.63
CA ARG A 256 8.54 3.13 6.99
C ARG A 256 8.42 4.30 7.98
N GLN A 257 9.24 4.29 9.04
CA GLN A 257 9.24 5.38 10.01
C GLN A 257 9.77 6.70 9.42
N ALA A 258 10.72 6.63 8.47
CA ALA A 258 11.20 7.80 7.75
C ALA A 258 10.08 8.47 6.94
N VAL A 259 9.28 7.69 6.20
CA VAL A 259 8.13 8.22 5.44
C VAL A 259 7.14 8.93 6.37
N ARG A 260 6.83 8.37 7.55
CA ARG A 260 5.98 9.04 8.54
C ARG A 260 6.57 10.38 9.00
N ARG A 261 7.87 10.40 9.33
CA ARG A 261 8.56 11.60 9.84
C ARG A 261 8.76 12.67 8.76
N LEU A 262 8.86 12.28 7.49
CA LEU A 262 8.97 13.22 6.36
C LEU A 262 7.68 14.02 6.12
N LYS A 263 6.55 13.64 6.74
CA LYS A 263 5.31 14.42 6.69
C LYS A 263 5.43 15.77 7.40
N ASP A 264 6.36 15.89 8.36
CA ASP A 264 6.70 17.17 8.95
C ASP A 264 7.64 17.94 8.01
N PRO A 265 7.21 19.09 7.44
CA PRO A 265 8.02 19.86 6.50
C PRO A 265 9.30 20.43 7.13
N GLU A 266 9.32 20.64 8.45
CA GLU A 266 10.46 21.19 9.18
C GLU A 266 11.52 20.13 9.53
N ALA A 267 11.16 18.85 9.45
CA ALA A 267 12.06 17.77 9.82
C ALA A 267 13.24 17.65 8.84
N LYS A 268 14.47 17.74 9.36
CA LYS A 268 15.69 17.60 8.56
C LYS A 268 15.94 16.14 8.18
N VAL A 269 16.07 15.85 6.87
CA VAL A 269 16.32 14.49 6.35
C VAL A 269 17.53 13.83 7.03
N ALA A 270 18.60 14.59 7.25
CA ALA A 270 19.80 14.10 7.93
C ALA A 270 19.54 13.71 9.39
N ALA A 271 18.72 14.49 10.12
CA ALA A 271 18.34 14.18 11.49
C ALA A 271 17.46 12.92 11.54
N ILE A 272 16.47 12.81 10.64
CA ILE A 272 15.62 11.61 10.50
C ILE A 272 16.50 10.37 10.28
N ALA A 273 17.45 10.42 9.34
CA ALA A 273 18.31 9.29 9.05
C ALA A 273 19.17 8.88 10.25
N ALA A 274 19.75 9.86 10.96
CA ALA A 274 20.57 9.61 12.15
C ALA A 274 19.75 9.01 13.30
N GLU A 275 18.57 9.56 13.61
CA GLU A 275 17.69 9.09 14.68
C GLU A 275 17.16 7.67 14.42
N LEU A 276 16.98 7.30 13.15
CA LEU A 276 16.60 5.95 12.75
C LEU A 276 17.77 4.94 12.80
N GLY A 277 19.00 5.41 13.03
CA GLY A 277 20.20 4.57 13.13
C GLY A 277 20.84 4.19 11.81
N PHE A 278 20.77 5.06 10.79
CA PHE A 278 21.59 4.89 9.59
C PHE A 278 22.99 5.47 9.82
N ASP A 279 24.02 4.65 9.53
CA ASP A 279 25.43 5.05 9.70
C ASP A 279 25.87 6.18 8.76
N SER A 280 25.16 6.35 7.63
CA SER A 280 25.41 7.45 6.70
C SER A 280 24.14 7.87 5.97
N LEU A 281 24.08 9.18 5.67
CA LEU A 281 22.99 9.76 4.88
C LEU A 281 22.95 9.18 3.46
N SER A 282 24.11 8.91 2.86
CA SER A 282 24.22 8.29 1.54
C SER A 282 23.59 6.88 1.51
N HIS A 283 23.81 6.09 2.57
CA HIS A 283 23.18 4.78 2.69
C HIS A 283 21.65 4.91 2.78
N PHE A 284 21.16 5.81 3.62
CA PHE A 284 19.73 6.10 3.73
C PHE A 284 19.11 6.51 2.39
N HIS A 285 19.69 7.49 1.69
CA HIS A 285 19.19 7.92 0.38
C HIS A 285 19.14 6.79 -0.65
N ARG A 286 20.17 5.96 -0.71
CA ARG A 286 20.22 4.80 -1.62
C ARG A 286 19.12 3.81 -1.32
N LEU A 287 18.90 3.48 -0.04
CA LEU A 287 17.84 2.56 0.38
C LEU A 287 16.44 3.14 0.12
N PHE A 288 16.24 4.41 0.45
CA PHE A 288 14.97 5.11 0.26
C PHE A 288 14.61 5.17 -1.23
N LYS A 289 15.54 5.62 -2.08
CA LYS A 289 15.32 5.68 -3.53
C LYS A 289 15.08 4.30 -4.13
N ARG A 290 15.79 3.27 -3.67
CA ARG A 290 15.56 1.89 -4.12
C ARG A 290 14.16 1.39 -3.76
N ARG A 291 13.64 1.74 -2.57
CA ARG A 291 12.35 1.25 -2.09
C ARG A 291 11.15 2.04 -2.63
N TYR A 292 11.32 3.33 -2.88
CA TYR A 292 10.21 4.24 -3.23
C TYR A 292 10.32 4.87 -4.62
N GLY A 293 11.44 4.67 -5.33
CA GLY A 293 11.70 5.25 -6.65
C GLY A 293 12.08 6.74 -6.64
N LEU A 294 11.96 7.42 -5.51
CA LEU A 294 12.16 8.86 -5.39
C LEU A 294 13.01 9.23 -4.16
N THR A 295 13.48 10.47 -4.07
CA THR A 295 14.31 10.93 -2.95
C THR A 295 13.45 11.35 -1.76
N PRO A 296 13.97 11.32 -0.52
CA PRO A 296 13.24 11.82 0.65
C PRO A 296 12.73 13.25 0.49
N ALA A 297 13.51 14.11 -0.19
CA ALA A 297 13.10 15.48 -0.48
C ALA A 297 11.92 15.54 -1.47
N ALA A 298 11.95 14.75 -2.55
CA ALA A 298 10.85 14.67 -3.51
C ALA A 298 9.57 14.11 -2.87
N CYS A 299 9.71 13.20 -1.88
CA CYS A 299 8.60 12.66 -1.11
C CYS A 299 7.84 13.75 -0.34
N ARG A 300 8.53 14.80 0.12
CA ARG A 300 7.93 15.89 0.91
C ARG A 300 7.14 16.87 0.07
N GLY A 301 7.65 17.19 -1.11
CA GLY A 301 7.11 18.30 -1.91
C GLY A 301 5.86 17.95 -2.71
N GLY A 302 5.36 16.71 -2.69
CA GLY A 302 4.35 16.22 -3.65
C GLY A 302 4.82 16.28 -5.13
N GLN A 303 6.01 16.84 -5.37
CA GLN A 303 6.58 17.11 -6.68
C GLN A 303 7.34 15.88 -7.19
N GLY A 304 6.57 14.94 -7.74
CA GLY A 304 7.04 14.09 -8.83
C GLY A 304 6.99 14.79 -10.20
N LEU A 305 6.45 16.01 -10.27
CA LEU A 305 6.40 16.82 -11.49
C LEU A 305 7.59 17.80 -11.54
N SER A 306 8.62 17.44 -12.31
CA SER A 306 9.46 18.41 -13.06
C SER A 306 10.65 17.78 -13.79
N LEU A 307 10.98 16.49 -13.60
CA LEU A 307 12.12 15.88 -14.30
C LEU A 307 11.77 15.02 -15.53
N TRP A 308 10.48 14.83 -15.86
CA TRP A 308 10.05 13.96 -16.98
C TRP A 308 8.87 14.51 -17.79
N GLY A 309 8.52 15.79 -17.60
CA GLY A 309 7.44 16.45 -18.34
C GLY A 309 7.99 17.36 -19.42
N SER A 310 8.36 16.80 -20.59
CA SER A 310 8.44 17.55 -21.87
C SER A 310 8.56 16.70 -23.13
N SER A 311 8.88 15.38 -23.09
CA SER A 311 9.18 14.66 -24.35
C SER A 311 8.43 13.36 -24.66
N LEU A 312 7.39 12.95 -23.93
CA LEU A 312 6.77 11.63 -24.15
C LEU A 312 5.24 11.64 -24.37
N VAL A 313 4.65 12.81 -24.64
CA VAL A 313 3.26 12.88 -25.12
C VAL A 313 3.17 12.59 -26.64
N GLY A 314 4.30 12.44 -27.35
CA GLY A 314 4.34 12.18 -28.80
C GLY A 314 4.40 10.71 -29.24
N ASP A 315 4.98 9.81 -28.45
CA ASP A 315 5.51 8.53 -29.00
C ASP A 315 4.80 7.26 -28.51
N LEU A 316 3.55 7.34 -28.05
CA LEU A 316 2.77 6.16 -27.63
C LEU A 316 1.81 5.62 -28.70
N HIS A 317 1.87 6.12 -29.94
CA HIS A 317 0.97 5.66 -31.01
C HIS A 317 1.55 4.57 -31.94
N GLU A 318 2.84 4.21 -31.84
CA GLU A 318 3.46 3.32 -32.86
C GLU A 318 4.09 2.00 -32.37
N SER A 319 4.23 1.73 -31.07
CA SER A 319 4.98 0.54 -30.62
C SER A 319 4.16 -0.71 -30.26
N CYS A 320 2.86 -0.77 -30.58
CA CYS A 320 2.01 -1.94 -30.26
C CYS A 320 1.87 -2.96 -31.41
N HIS A 321 2.42 -2.70 -32.60
CA HIS A 321 2.27 -3.59 -33.77
C HIS A 321 3.51 -4.37 -34.23
N GLN A 322 4.62 -4.37 -33.49
CA GLN A 322 5.85 -5.09 -33.90
C GLN A 322 6.45 -5.94 -32.78
N ARG A 323 5.70 -6.95 -32.27
CA ARG A 323 6.29 -8.08 -31.51
C ARG A 323 5.66 -9.44 -31.80
N ASP A 324 5.22 -9.69 -33.04
CA ASP A 324 4.63 -10.98 -33.44
C ASP A 324 5.31 -11.68 -34.64
N GLN A 325 6.53 -11.29 -35.03
CA GLN A 325 7.22 -11.91 -36.19
C GLN A 325 8.54 -12.65 -35.91
N TYR A 326 8.94 -12.88 -34.66
CA TYR A 326 10.16 -13.65 -34.36
C TYR A 326 9.94 -14.78 -33.36
N ARG A 327 9.05 -15.72 -33.70
CA ARG A 327 9.03 -17.09 -33.17
C ARG A 327 8.43 -18.04 -34.21
N ARG A 328 9.23 -18.38 -35.23
CA ARG A 328 9.13 -19.60 -36.05
C ARG A 328 10.27 -19.57 -37.06
N SER A 329 11.39 -20.20 -36.73
CA SER A 329 12.40 -20.76 -37.63
C SER A 329 13.25 -21.72 -36.80
#